data_AF-A0A2G9MQD3-F1
#
_entry.id   AF-A0A2G9MQD3-F1
#
_cell.length_a   1.000
_cell.length_b   1.000
_cell.length_c   1.000
_cell.angle_alpha   90.00
_cell.angle_beta   90.00
_cell.angle_gamma   90.00
#
_symmetry.space_group_name_H-M   'P 1'
#
loop_
_entity.id
_entity.type
_entity.pdbx_description
1 polymer ?
#
loop_
_entity_poly.entity_id
_entity_poly.type
_entity_poly.pdbx_seq_one_letter_code
_entity_poly.pdbx_strand_id
1 'polypeptide(L)'
;MKKGELSVNIIIVAAIALIILVILAVLLFKTGNDLRLGTSCQGLQGICQPQELGCSDLNDPDGGITYIQHMTAKCTSNSDVCCIKQ
;
A
#
# COMPACT_ATOMS: atom_id res chain seq x y z
N MET A 1 34.18 -27.19 33.48
CA MET A 1 33.05 -26.24 33.28
C MET A 1 33.02 -25.81 31.82
N LYS A 2 31.96 -26.20 31.11
CA LYS A 2 31.72 -25.94 29.68
C LYS A 2 31.57 -24.44 29.40
N LYS A 3 32.67 -23.70 29.24
CA LYS A 3 32.66 -22.27 28.88
C LYS A 3 32.60 -22.00 27.38
N GLY A 4 32.70 -23.05 26.54
CA GLY A 4 32.69 -22.93 25.07
C GLY A 4 31.35 -23.26 24.39
N GLU A 5 30.51 -24.12 24.97
CA GLU A 5 29.24 -24.51 24.33
C GLU A 5 28.15 -23.43 24.43
N LEU A 6 28.16 -22.62 25.50
CA LEU A 6 27.19 -21.55 25.67
C LEU A 6 27.42 -20.38 24.70
N SER A 7 28.67 -20.06 24.33
CA SER A 7 28.94 -18.96 23.41
C SER A 7 28.55 -19.30 21.97
N VAL A 8 28.78 -20.55 21.53
CA VAL A 8 28.49 -20.96 20.15
C VAL A 8 26.98 -20.96 19.88
N ASN A 9 26.18 -21.48 20.81
CA ASN A 9 24.72 -21.49 20.65
C ASN A 9 24.13 -20.08 20.59
N ILE A 10 24.66 -19.14 21.39
CA ILE A 10 24.22 -17.75 21.38
C ILE A 10 24.60 -17.06 20.07
N ILE A 11 25.81 -17.32 19.55
CA ILE A 11 26.26 -16.78 18.26
C ILE A 11 25.37 -17.30 17.13
N ILE A 12 25.01 -18.59 17.13
CA ILE A 12 24.13 -19.18 16.13
C ILE A 12 22.74 -18.53 16.17
N VAL A 13 22.16 -18.38 17.36
CA VAL A 13 20.83 -17.75 17.51
C VAL A 13 20.87 -16.29 17.04
N ALA A 14 21.92 -15.55 17.38
CA ALA A 14 22.09 -14.17 16.92
C ALA A 14 22.20 -14.07 15.39
N ALA A 15 22.91 -15.01 14.76
CA ALA A 15 23.03 -15.08 13.31
C ALA A 15 21.68 -15.38 12.63
N ILE A 16 20.92 -16.35 13.15
CA ILE A 16 19.57 -16.68 12.65
C ILE A 16 18.63 -15.48 12.79
N ALA A 17 18.64 -14.82 13.95
CA ALA A 17 17.82 -13.63 14.19
C ALA A 17 18.15 -12.51 13.20
N LEU A 18 19.43 -12.26 12.93
CA LEU A 18 19.86 -11.29 11.92
C LEU A 18 19.37 -11.65 10.52
N ILE A 19 19.48 -12.92 10.11
CA ILE A 19 18.99 -13.38 8.80
C ILE A 19 17.48 -13.15 8.68
N ILE A 20 16.71 -13.53 9.70
CA ILE A 20 15.25 -13.33 9.71
C ILE A 20 14.91 -11.84 9.62
N LEU A 21 15.61 -10.98 10.38
CA LEU A 21 15.38 -9.54 10.33
C LEU A 21 15.65 -8.95 8.93
N VAL A 22 16.72 -9.38 8.26
CA VAL A 22 17.02 -8.94 6.89
C VAL A 22 15.92 -9.37 5.93
N ILE A 23 15.45 -10.62 6.02
CA ILE A 23 14.36 -11.14 5.16
C ILE A 23 13.09 -10.32 5.39
N LEU A 24 12.70 -10.10 6.65
CA LEU A 24 11.52 -9.30 6.99
C LEU A 24 11.64 -7.86 6.48
N ALA A 25 12.80 -7.23 6.64
CA ALA A 25 13.04 -5.89 6.12
C ALA A 25 12.83 -5.85 4.59
N VAL A 26 13.48 -6.74 3.84
CA VAL A 26 13.35 -6.79 2.37
C VAL A 26 11.91 -7.05 1.93
N LEU A 27 11.20 -7.98 2.60
CA LEU A 27 9.81 -8.26 2.29
C LEU A 27 8.91 -7.04 2.53
N LEU A 28 9.06 -6.35 3.67
CA LEU A 28 8.29 -5.15 4.00
C LEU A 28 8.59 -3.98 3.04
N PHE A 29 9.85 -3.80 2.63
CA PHE A 29 10.21 -2.79 1.63
C PHE A 29 9.63 -3.12 0.25
N LYS A 30 9.58 -4.40 -0.12
CA LYS A 30 8.99 -4.85 -1.39
C LYS A 30 7.47 -4.65 -1.39
N THR A 31 6.76 -5.11 -0.36
CA THR A 31 5.30 -4.90 -0.25
C THR A 31 4.93 -3.44 -0.06
N GLY A 32 5.73 -2.62 0.62
CA GLY A 32 5.47 -1.19 0.74
C GLY A 32 5.41 -0.46 -0.60
N ASN A 33 6.20 -0.90 -1.59
CA ASN A 33 6.16 -0.32 -2.93
C ASN A 33 4.94 -0.79 -3.73
N ASP A 34 4.55 -2.06 -3.61
CA ASP A 34 3.35 -2.62 -4.26
C ASP A 34 2.04 -2.05 -3.67
N LEU A 35 1.98 -1.83 -2.35
CA LEU A 35 0.83 -1.19 -1.69
C LEU A 35 0.63 0.26 -2.16
N ARG A 36 1.72 0.97 -2.46
CA ARG A 36 1.65 2.34 -3.01
C ARG A 36 1.07 2.37 -4.42
N LEU A 37 1.31 1.33 -5.22
CA LEU A 37 0.74 1.18 -6.55
C LEU A 37 -0.75 0.80 -6.48
N GLY A 38 -1.11 -0.14 -5.61
CA GLY A 38 -2.49 -0.60 -5.42
C GLY A 38 -3.44 0.42 -4.76
N THR A 39 -2.90 1.43 -4.06
CA THR A 39 -3.68 2.52 -3.44
C THR A 39 -3.69 3.81 -4.26
N SER A 40 -3.06 3.82 -5.43
CA SER A 40 -3.18 4.94 -6.36
C SER A 40 -4.57 4.92 -7.01
N CYS A 41 -5.16 6.09 -7.24
CA CYS A 41 -6.45 6.17 -7.92
C CYS A 41 -6.39 5.49 -9.31
N GLN A 42 -5.27 5.67 -10.01
CA GLN A 42 -5.03 5.06 -11.31
C GLN A 42 -4.89 3.52 -11.22
N GLY A 43 -4.30 2.99 -10.16
CA GLY A 43 -4.21 1.55 -9.90
C GLY A 43 -5.57 0.89 -9.66
N LEU A 44 -6.54 1.65 -9.19
CA LEU A 44 -7.93 1.22 -9.00
C LEU A 44 -8.83 1.49 -10.22
N GLN A 45 -8.24 1.87 -11.37
CA GLN A 45 -8.98 2.31 -12.57
C GLN A 45 -9.93 3.48 -12.28
N GLY A 46 -9.62 4.27 -11.25
CA GLY A 46 -10.37 5.46 -10.88
C GLY A 46 -9.90 6.70 -11.63
N ILE A 47 -10.76 7.71 -11.63
CA ILE A 47 -10.53 9.03 -12.21
C ILE A 47 -10.35 10.02 -11.06
N CYS A 48 -9.30 10.83 -11.12
CA CYS A 48 -9.11 11.93 -10.18
C CYS A 48 -9.95 13.12 -10.61
N GLN A 49 -10.77 13.64 -9.70
CA GLN A 49 -11.60 14.81 -9.90
C GLN A 49 -11.29 15.85 -8.82
N PRO A 50 -11.17 17.13 -9.15
CA PRO A 50 -11.25 18.20 -8.15
C PRO A 50 -12.36 17.98 -7.13
N GLN A 51 -12.04 18.19 -5.85
CA GLN A 51 -13.00 18.04 -4.75
C GLN A 51 -14.24 18.94 -4.91
N GLU A 52 -14.13 20.05 -5.65
CA GLU A 52 -15.22 20.99 -5.89
C GLU A 52 -16.32 20.44 -6.82
N LEU A 53 -15.95 19.62 -7.82
CA LEU A 53 -16.90 18.94 -8.70
C LEU A 53 -17.39 17.62 -8.08
N GLY A 54 -16.46 16.87 -7.48
CA GLY A 54 -16.77 15.57 -6.89
C GLY A 54 -17.07 14.47 -7.93
N CYS A 55 -17.42 13.27 -7.46
CA CYS A 55 -17.61 12.11 -8.35
C CYS A 55 -18.96 12.07 -9.05
N SER A 56 -19.94 12.83 -8.54
CA SER A 56 -21.29 12.85 -9.10
C SER A 56 -21.35 13.47 -10.49
N ASP A 57 -20.44 14.41 -10.80
CA ASP A 57 -20.34 15.03 -12.13
C ASP A 57 -19.87 14.06 -13.22
N LEU A 58 -19.30 12.91 -12.84
CA LEU A 58 -18.92 11.84 -13.78
C LEU A 58 -20.06 10.84 -14.00
N ASN A 59 -21.17 10.94 -13.25
CA ASN A 59 -22.27 10.00 -13.37
C ASN A 59 -23.05 10.24 -14.66
N ASP A 60 -23.37 9.14 -15.33
CA ASP A 60 -24.20 9.18 -16.52
C ASP A 60 -25.66 9.50 -16.12
N PRO A 61 -26.28 10.57 -16.66
CA PRO A 61 -27.67 10.93 -16.35
C PRO A 61 -28.67 9.85 -16.76
N ASP A 62 -28.32 8.98 -17.71
CA ASP A 62 -29.16 7.85 -18.17
C ASP A 62 -28.99 6.60 -17.29
N GLY A 63 -28.19 6.68 -16.21
CA GLY A 63 -28.06 5.64 -15.19
C GLY A 63 -27.12 4.48 -15.54
N GLY A 64 -26.30 4.63 -16.58
CA GLY A 64 -25.41 3.57 -17.06
C GLY A 64 -24.13 3.37 -16.25
N ILE A 65 -23.54 4.46 -15.72
CA ILE A 65 -22.27 4.42 -14.99
C ILE A 65 -22.35 5.35 -13.79
N THR A 66 -22.06 4.81 -12.61
CA THR A 66 -21.95 5.55 -11.36
C THR A 66 -20.53 5.52 -10.85
N TYR A 67 -20.04 6.68 -10.42
CA TYR A 67 -18.75 6.86 -9.79
C TYR A 67 -18.93 7.20 -8.31
N ILE A 68 -18.19 6.51 -7.45
CA ILE A 68 -18.17 6.76 -6.01
C ILE A 68 -16.78 7.19 -5.57
N GLN A 69 -16.73 8.02 -4.52
CA GLN A 69 -15.47 8.44 -3.94
C GLN A 69 -14.80 7.28 -3.19
N HIS A 70 -13.57 6.95 -3.55
CA HIS A 70 -12.75 5.98 -2.85
C HIS A 70 -11.95 6.66 -1.73
N MET A 71 -12.19 6.27 -0.47
CA MET A 71 -11.67 6.99 0.70
C MET A 71 -10.17 6.84 0.94
N THR A 72 -9.57 5.74 0.48
CA THR A 72 -8.16 5.43 0.74
C THR A 72 -7.25 5.67 -0.47
N ALA A 73 -7.83 5.95 -1.63
CA ALA A 73 -7.07 6.15 -2.85
C ALA A 73 -6.62 7.59 -2.98
N LYS A 74 -5.34 7.78 -3.31
CA LYS A 74 -4.77 9.12 -3.46
C LYS A 74 -4.61 9.49 -4.94
N CYS A 75 -4.92 10.74 -5.21
CA CYS A 75 -4.60 11.44 -6.46
C CYS A 75 -3.26 12.19 -6.30
N THR A 76 -2.62 12.53 -7.41
CA THR A 76 -1.33 13.23 -7.41
C THR A 76 -1.45 14.63 -6.79
N SER A 77 -2.60 15.27 -6.96
CA SER A 77 -2.93 16.55 -6.32
C SER A 77 -3.63 16.31 -4.98
N ASN A 78 -3.23 17.05 -3.94
CA ASN A 78 -3.80 16.91 -2.59
C ASN A 78 -5.26 17.37 -2.46
N SER A 79 -5.78 18.10 -3.46
CA SER A 79 -7.14 18.65 -3.51
C SER A 79 -8.12 17.77 -4.32
N ASP A 80 -7.65 16.67 -4.89
CA ASP A 80 -8.45 15.85 -5.80
C ASP A 80 -8.95 14.60 -5.08
N VAL A 81 -10.19 14.23 -5.35
CA VAL A 81 -10.82 13.01 -4.87
C VAL A 81 -10.70 11.92 -5.93
N CYS A 82 -10.52 10.68 -5.49
CA CYS A 82 -10.51 9.54 -6.39
C CYS A 82 -11.92 8.98 -6.59
N CYS A 83 -12.37 8.93 -7.84
CA CYS A 83 -13.68 8.45 -8.23
C CYS A 83 -13.56 7.11 -8.96
N ILE A 84 -14.13 6.06 -8.38
CA ILE A 84 -14.11 4.71 -8.98
C ILE A 84 -15.49 4.33 -9.49
N LYS A 85 -15.53 3.60 -10.60
CA LYS A 85 -16.78 3.08 -11.16
C LYS A 85 -17.35 1.98 -10.23
N GLN A 86 -18.65 2.05 -9.94
CA GLN A 86 -19.42 0.97 -9.33
C GLN A 86 -19.75 -0.13 -10.35
#